data_AF-A0A1F9P3N8-F1
#
_entry.id   AF-A0A1F9P3N8-F1
#
_cell.length_a   1.000
_cell.length_b   1.000
_cell.length_c   1.000
_cell.angle_alpha   90.00
_cell.angle_beta   90.00
_cell.angle_gamma   90.00
#
_symmetry.space_group_name_H-M   'P 1'
#
loop_
_entity.id
_entity.type
_entity.pdbx_description
1 polymer ?
#
loop_
_entity_poly.entity_id
_entity_poly.type
_entity_poly.pdbx_seq_one_letter_code
_entity_poly.pdbx_strand_id
1 'polypeptide(L)'
;MKHLGDILVEAELISRKTLERALERQKGEKKRLGTVLEEMGVITEEELAEALAKQFNFKTIKNFISHSFSQELLDLLPSDFAMKKLVFPLKQKDNMLAVAITDPFDVETMEMLSRITGFQIIPVISTRKEILDAISKNYLKSNIGVSECDSILVVEDSTTVATVIQVALAKEGFNVLVAHDGLEGLKLAISERPRIIITDSVMPRMDGYGLLRAIKANPMTADIPVIMLTSKASTEDEQKALEFGFIDFIPKPVQPMRIVSRVKRVMELTQKYRR
;
A
#
# COMPACT_ATOMS: atom_id res chain seq x y z
N MET A 1 21.80 -21.13 22.29
CA MET A 1 20.98 -20.98 21.06
C MET A 1 21.92 -21.13 19.88
N LYS A 2 21.61 -21.96 18.88
CA LYS A 2 22.41 -22.04 17.64
C LYS A 2 22.20 -20.77 16.83
N HIS A 3 23.25 -20.23 16.20
CA HIS A 3 23.13 -19.06 15.34
C HIS A 3 22.52 -19.46 13.99
N LEU A 4 21.80 -18.54 13.34
CA LEU A 4 21.15 -18.77 12.03
C LEU A 4 22.10 -19.42 11.00
N GLY A 5 23.34 -18.97 10.96
CA GLY A 5 24.35 -19.53 10.06
C GLY A 5 24.61 -21.02 10.27
N ASP A 6 24.74 -21.46 11.53
CA ASP A 6 25.00 -22.86 11.84
C ASP A 6 23.81 -23.74 11.46
N ILE A 7 22.58 -23.23 11.64
CA ILE A 7 21.34 -23.92 11.27
C ILE A 7 21.31 -24.19 9.77
N LEU A 8 21.69 -23.21 8.95
CA LEU A 8 21.67 -23.34 7.49
C LEU A 8 22.79 -24.28 6.98
N VAL A 9 23.93 -24.33 7.67
CA VAL A 9 25.01 -25.27 7.35
C VAL A 9 24.63 -26.70 7.72
N GLU A 10 24.04 -26.92 8.90
CA GLU A 10 23.57 -28.25 9.33
C GLU A 10 22.40 -28.76 8.48
N ALA A 11 21.57 -27.86 7.95
CA ALA A 11 20.52 -28.19 7.00
C ALA A 11 21.05 -28.45 5.57
N GLU A 12 22.37 -28.37 5.36
CA GLU A 12 23.04 -28.52 4.06
C GLU A 12 22.59 -27.49 3.00
N LEU A 13 21.94 -26.40 3.41
CA LEU A 13 21.49 -25.31 2.52
C LEU A 13 22.66 -24.43 2.07
N ILE A 14 23.65 -24.25 2.92
CA ILE A 14 24.87 -23.49 2.59
C ILE A 14 26.12 -24.18 3.09
N SER A 15 27.25 -23.95 2.43
CA SER A 15 28.56 -24.40 2.92
C SER A 15 29.08 -23.49 4.05
N ARG A 16 29.94 -24.02 4.92
CA ARG A 16 30.63 -23.22 5.95
C ARG A 16 31.42 -22.04 5.34
N LYS A 17 32.02 -22.25 4.16
CA LYS A 17 32.71 -21.20 3.39
C LYS A 17 31.75 -20.12 2.88
N THR A 18 30.53 -20.50 2.51
CA THR A 18 29.47 -19.55 2.11
C THR A 18 29.03 -18.71 3.30
N LEU A 19 28.84 -19.33 4.46
CA LEU A 19 28.49 -18.63 5.70
C LEU A 19 29.56 -17.61 6.11
N GLU A 20 30.84 -17.98 6.06
CA GLU A 20 31.95 -17.06 6.37
C GLU A 20 31.91 -15.81 5.47
N ARG A 21 31.74 -15.99 4.16
CA ARG A 21 31.59 -14.87 3.20
C ARG A 21 30.37 -14.00 3.50
N ALA A 22 29.25 -14.61 3.85
CA ALA A 22 28.03 -13.87 4.19
C ALA A 22 28.20 -13.05 5.49
N LEU A 23 28.88 -13.60 6.50
CA LEU A 23 29.20 -12.90 7.76
C LEU A 23 30.18 -11.74 7.54
N GLU A 24 31.18 -11.90 6.68
CA GLU A 24 32.08 -10.80 6.28
C GLU A 24 31.31 -9.65 5.62
N ARG A 25 30.41 -9.98 4.68
CA ARG A 25 29.56 -9.00 4.02
C ARG A 25 28.59 -8.33 4.99
N GLN A 26 28.02 -9.10 5.91
CA GLN A 26 27.14 -8.58 6.96
C GLN A 26 27.85 -7.57 7.88
N LYS A 27 29.14 -7.74 8.19
CA LYS A 27 29.86 -6.76 9.02
C LYS A 27 29.93 -5.37 8.38
N GLY A 28 29.87 -5.28 7.05
CA GLY A 28 29.82 -4.03 6.30
C GLY A 28 28.43 -3.42 6.13
N GLU A 29 27.36 -4.17 6.45
CA GLU A 29 25.97 -3.79 6.16
C GLU A 29 25.09 -3.96 7.41
N LYS A 30 24.21 -3.00 7.74
CA LYS A 30 23.22 -3.16 8.84
C LYS A 30 22.05 -4.11 8.48
N LYS A 31 22.35 -5.23 7.81
CA LYS A 31 21.36 -6.22 7.36
C LYS A 31 21.41 -7.48 8.22
N ARG A 32 20.30 -8.23 8.22
CA ARG A 32 20.22 -9.55 8.85
C ARG A 32 20.94 -10.57 7.97
N LEU A 33 21.53 -11.59 8.59
CA LEU A 33 22.30 -12.63 7.88
C LEU A 33 21.46 -13.36 6.82
N GLY A 34 20.19 -13.66 7.12
CA GLY A 34 19.26 -14.26 6.15
C GLY A 34 19.11 -13.42 4.88
N THR A 35 18.89 -12.10 5.03
CA THR A 35 18.79 -11.16 3.90
C THR A 35 20.06 -11.12 3.05
N VAL A 36 21.23 -11.16 3.69
CA VAL A 36 22.52 -11.19 2.97
C VAL A 36 22.67 -12.49 2.17
N LEU A 37 22.25 -13.62 2.73
CA LEU A 37 22.29 -14.93 2.05
C LEU A 37 21.31 -15.00 0.86
N GLU A 38 20.12 -14.42 1.00
CA GLU A 38 19.16 -14.29 -0.11
C GLU A 38 19.71 -13.39 -1.23
N GLU A 39 20.28 -12.23 -0.91
CA GLU A 39 20.89 -11.32 -1.90
C GLU A 39 22.10 -11.94 -2.60
N MET A 40 22.81 -12.84 -1.93
CA MET A 40 23.88 -13.63 -2.52
C MET A 40 23.36 -14.76 -3.44
N GLY A 41 22.05 -15.02 -3.44
CA GLY A 41 21.42 -16.08 -4.23
C GLY A 41 21.78 -17.48 -3.77
N VAL A 42 22.20 -17.64 -2.51
CA VAL A 42 22.66 -18.93 -1.97
C VAL A 42 21.58 -19.68 -1.20
N ILE A 43 20.51 -18.99 -0.78
CA ILE A 43 19.30 -19.60 -0.21
C ILE A 43 18.07 -18.87 -0.74
N THR A 44 16.92 -19.54 -0.74
CA THR A 44 15.61 -18.90 -0.95
C THR A 44 14.92 -18.54 0.36
N GLU A 45 13.91 -17.68 0.28
CA GLU A 45 13.06 -17.32 1.43
C GLU A 45 12.33 -18.55 1.99
N GLU A 46 11.91 -19.47 1.12
CA GLU A 46 11.28 -20.73 1.50
C GLU A 46 12.24 -21.64 2.28
N GLU A 47 13.48 -21.80 1.81
CA GLU A 47 14.51 -22.61 2.46
C GLU A 47 14.88 -22.03 3.83
N LEU A 48 14.98 -20.70 3.93
CA LEU A 48 15.22 -20.01 5.18
C LEU A 48 14.07 -20.25 6.18
N ALA A 49 12.83 -20.08 5.74
CA ALA A 49 11.64 -20.29 6.54
C ALA A 49 11.54 -21.73 7.07
N GLU A 50 11.82 -22.73 6.23
CA GLU A 50 11.82 -24.14 6.60
C GLU A 50 12.91 -24.48 7.62
N ALA A 51 14.13 -23.97 7.42
CA ALA A 51 15.24 -24.19 8.34
C ALA A 51 14.95 -23.60 9.73
N LEU A 52 14.41 -22.38 9.78
CA LEU A 52 13.97 -21.73 11.02
C LEU A 52 12.86 -22.51 11.71
N ALA A 53 11.86 -22.95 10.95
CA ALA A 53 10.74 -23.70 11.50
C ALA A 53 11.19 -25.03 12.12
N LYS A 54 12.03 -25.78 11.41
CA LYS A 54 12.56 -27.07 11.86
C LYS A 54 13.38 -26.93 13.13
N GLN A 55 14.29 -25.95 13.18
CA GLN A 55 15.20 -25.79 14.32
C GLN A 55 14.48 -25.41 15.62
N PHE A 56 13.46 -24.55 15.52
CA PHE A 56 12.76 -24.00 16.68
C PHE A 56 11.38 -24.62 16.89
N ASN A 57 11.07 -25.68 16.15
CA ASN A 57 9.82 -26.42 16.21
C ASN A 57 8.58 -25.54 15.98
N PHE A 58 8.71 -24.55 15.09
CA PHE A 58 7.57 -23.79 14.60
C PHE A 58 6.88 -24.55 13.47
N LYS A 59 5.58 -24.31 13.32
CA LYS A 59 4.84 -24.81 12.15
C LYS A 59 5.13 -23.88 10.98
N THR A 60 5.27 -24.45 9.78
CA THR A 60 5.21 -23.70 8.54
C THR A 60 3.82 -23.77 7.94
N ILE A 61 3.49 -22.78 7.11
CA ILE A 61 2.30 -22.84 6.26
C ILE A 61 2.66 -22.33 4.87
N LYS A 62 2.10 -22.99 3.86
CA LYS A 62 2.26 -22.68 2.44
C LYS A 62 0.90 -22.63 1.76
N ASN A 63 0.78 -21.86 0.68
CA ASN A 63 -0.40 -21.77 -0.18
C ASN A 63 -1.72 -21.44 0.55
N PHE A 64 -1.65 -20.82 1.74
CA PHE A 64 -2.83 -20.54 2.56
C PHE A 64 -3.70 -19.42 2.01
N ILE A 65 -3.24 -18.72 0.98
CA ILE A 65 -4.04 -17.80 0.17
C ILE A 65 -5.29 -18.51 -0.39
N SER A 66 -5.19 -19.81 -0.69
CA SER A 66 -6.32 -20.62 -1.20
C SER A 66 -7.44 -20.82 -0.17
N HIS A 67 -7.15 -20.66 1.12
CA HIS A 67 -8.13 -20.77 2.20
C HIS A 67 -9.05 -19.55 2.25
N SER A 68 -10.22 -19.74 2.85
CA SER A 68 -11.15 -18.67 3.21
C SER A 68 -10.99 -18.30 4.68
N PHE A 69 -10.91 -17.01 4.98
CA PHE A 69 -10.81 -16.48 6.34
C PHE A 69 -12.09 -15.72 6.68
N SER A 70 -12.60 -15.90 7.90
CA SER A 70 -13.79 -15.18 8.38
C SER A 70 -13.48 -13.71 8.65
N GLN A 71 -14.45 -12.82 8.43
CA GLN A 71 -14.23 -11.39 8.69
C GLN A 71 -13.89 -11.10 10.15
N GLU A 72 -14.55 -11.79 11.09
CA GLU A 72 -14.23 -11.71 12.53
C GLU A 72 -12.75 -12.00 12.84
N LEU A 73 -12.12 -12.93 12.09
CA LEU A 73 -10.71 -13.26 12.28
C LEU A 73 -9.81 -12.18 11.70
N LEU A 74 -10.19 -11.62 10.55
CA LEU A 74 -9.45 -10.55 9.88
C LEU A 74 -9.51 -9.25 10.69
N ASP A 75 -10.66 -8.94 11.28
CA ASP A 75 -10.91 -7.73 12.09
C ASP A 75 -10.10 -7.68 13.39
N LEU A 76 -9.54 -8.82 13.84
CA LEU A 76 -8.62 -8.84 14.99
C LEU A 76 -7.35 -8.03 14.74
N LEU A 77 -6.94 -7.88 13.48
CA LEU A 77 -5.71 -7.20 13.10
C LEU A 77 -5.99 -6.11 12.07
N PRO A 78 -5.71 -4.83 12.40
CA PRO A 78 -5.77 -3.75 11.43
C PRO A 78 -4.89 -4.03 10.20
N SER A 79 -5.38 -3.69 9.01
CA SER A 79 -4.70 -3.98 7.74
C SER A 79 -3.36 -3.26 7.61
N ASP A 80 -3.25 -2.03 8.13
CA ASP A 80 -2.02 -1.25 8.20
C ASP A 80 -0.98 -1.91 9.12
N PHE A 81 -1.42 -2.44 10.27
CA PHE A 81 -0.57 -3.20 11.17
C PHE A 81 -0.09 -4.50 10.51
N ALA A 82 -1.01 -5.26 9.90
CA ALA A 82 -0.71 -6.50 9.19
C ALA A 82 0.33 -6.26 8.07
N MET A 83 0.19 -5.18 7.31
CA MET A 83 1.11 -4.81 6.24
C MET A 83 2.46 -4.34 6.77
N LYS A 84 2.48 -3.45 7.76
CA LYS A 84 3.71 -2.86 8.32
C LYS A 84 4.56 -3.90 9.04
N LYS A 85 3.92 -4.82 9.77
CA LYS A 85 4.59 -5.87 10.54
C LYS A 85 4.74 -7.19 9.76
N LEU A 86 4.20 -7.27 8.54
CA LEU A 86 4.21 -8.48 7.70
C LEU A 86 3.67 -9.70 8.44
N VAL A 87 2.45 -9.58 8.94
CA VAL A 87 1.75 -10.63 9.70
C VAL A 87 0.35 -10.86 9.15
N PHE A 88 -0.18 -12.08 9.30
CA PHE A 88 -1.54 -12.41 8.86
C PHE A 88 -2.24 -13.40 9.80
N PRO A 89 -3.50 -13.15 10.24
CA PRO A 89 -4.20 -14.05 11.14
C PRO A 89 -4.70 -15.29 10.38
N LEU A 90 -4.32 -16.48 10.85
CA LEU A 90 -4.64 -17.74 10.17
C LEU A 90 -5.86 -18.44 10.77
N LYS A 91 -5.95 -18.45 12.10
CA LYS A 91 -7.03 -19.13 12.83
C LYS A 91 -7.06 -18.68 14.28
N GLN A 92 -8.26 -18.43 14.80
CA GLN A 92 -8.50 -18.29 16.23
C GLN A 92 -9.15 -19.55 16.79
N LYS A 93 -8.75 -19.96 18.00
CA LYS A 93 -9.41 -21.02 18.76
C LYS A 93 -9.13 -20.84 20.25
N ASP A 94 -10.18 -20.89 21.06
CA ASP A 94 -10.10 -20.70 22.51
C ASP A 94 -9.42 -19.35 22.82
N ASN A 95 -8.31 -19.34 23.56
CA ASN A 95 -7.52 -18.15 23.85
C ASN A 95 -6.25 -18.04 22.98
N MET A 96 -6.19 -18.75 21.85
CA MET A 96 -5.04 -18.79 20.96
C MET A 96 -5.35 -18.21 19.58
N LEU A 97 -4.42 -17.43 19.05
CA LEU A 97 -4.44 -16.90 17.69
C LEU A 97 -3.20 -17.37 16.94
N ALA A 98 -3.41 -18.20 15.92
CA ALA A 98 -2.34 -18.57 14.99
C ALA A 98 -2.10 -17.44 13.99
N VAL A 99 -0.86 -16.97 13.88
CA VAL A 99 -0.48 -15.83 13.03
C VAL A 99 0.68 -16.24 12.12
N ALA A 100 0.51 -16.04 10.81
CA ALA A 100 1.59 -16.16 9.83
C ALA A 100 2.56 -14.99 10.01
N ILE A 101 3.86 -15.28 10.11
CA ILE A 101 4.93 -14.29 10.29
C ILE A 101 6.17 -14.69 9.51
N THR A 102 7.00 -13.71 9.15
CA THR A 102 8.30 -13.93 8.49
C THR A 102 9.44 -14.18 9.49
N ASP A 103 9.35 -13.57 10.68
CA ASP A 103 10.35 -13.70 11.73
C ASP A 103 9.72 -14.06 13.09
N PRO A 104 9.86 -15.31 13.56
CA PRO A 104 9.36 -15.72 14.86
C PRO A 104 10.13 -15.16 16.06
N PHE A 105 11.26 -14.47 15.84
CA PHE A 105 12.06 -13.85 16.89
C PHE A 105 11.80 -12.35 17.04
N ASP A 106 10.85 -11.78 16.29
CA ASP A 106 10.41 -10.41 16.50
C ASP A 106 9.51 -10.34 17.76
N VAL A 107 10.17 -10.32 18.92
CA VAL A 107 9.51 -10.26 20.25
C VAL A 107 8.60 -9.04 20.35
N GLU A 108 9.01 -7.89 19.81
CA GLU A 108 8.24 -6.66 19.84
C GLU A 108 6.90 -6.83 19.10
N THR A 109 6.94 -7.40 17.90
CA THR A 109 5.73 -7.69 17.12
C THR A 109 4.82 -8.71 17.80
N MET A 110 5.39 -9.77 18.40
CA MET A 110 4.63 -10.78 19.14
C MET A 110 3.93 -10.20 20.38
N GLU A 111 4.61 -9.33 21.14
CA GLU A 111 4.02 -8.64 22.29
C GLU A 111 2.89 -7.69 21.86
N MET A 112 3.09 -6.93 20.78
CA MET A 112 2.04 -6.04 20.25
C MET A 112 0.83 -6.82 19.76
N LEU A 113 1.04 -7.92 19.03
CA LEU A 113 -0.04 -8.81 18.58
C LEU A 113 -0.86 -9.30 19.77
N SER A 114 -0.20 -9.78 20.84
CA SER A 114 -0.91 -10.24 22.03
C SER A 114 -1.69 -9.13 22.73
N ARG A 115 -1.12 -7.92 22.84
CA ARG A 115 -1.79 -6.76 23.46
C ARG A 115 -3.01 -6.27 22.68
N ILE A 116 -2.90 -6.19 21.35
CA ILE A 116 -3.96 -5.66 20.49
C ILE A 116 -5.11 -6.66 20.38
N THR A 117 -4.79 -7.95 20.24
CA THR A 117 -5.79 -8.99 20.01
C THR A 117 -6.36 -9.57 21.31
N GLY A 118 -5.61 -9.52 22.41
CA GLY A 118 -5.94 -10.19 23.67
C GLY A 118 -5.65 -11.69 23.68
N PHE A 119 -5.16 -12.26 22.57
CA PHE A 119 -4.91 -13.70 22.44
C PHE A 119 -3.45 -14.07 22.77
N GLN A 120 -3.26 -15.34 23.13
CA GLN A 120 -1.94 -15.96 23.09
C GLN A 120 -1.56 -16.23 21.64
N ILE A 121 -0.45 -15.65 21.19
CA ILE A 121 -0.03 -15.74 19.80
C ILE A 121 0.73 -17.04 19.57
N ILE A 122 0.27 -17.82 18.59
CA ILE A 122 0.94 -19.01 18.09
C ILE A 122 1.60 -18.66 16.75
N PRO A 123 2.92 -18.46 16.71
CA PRO A 123 3.61 -18.10 15.48
C PRO A 123 3.62 -19.28 14.50
N VAL A 124 3.31 -18.99 13.24
CA VAL A 124 3.41 -19.91 12.11
C VAL A 124 4.28 -19.24 11.06
N ILE A 125 5.36 -19.89 10.63
CA ILE A 125 6.30 -19.28 9.69
C ILE A 125 5.76 -19.38 8.27
N SER A 126 5.83 -18.28 7.53
CA SER A 126 5.56 -18.23 6.10
C SER A 126 6.47 -17.19 5.42
N THR A 127 6.45 -17.15 4.09
CA THR A 127 7.23 -16.20 3.31
C THR A 127 6.54 -14.84 3.24
N ARG A 128 7.33 -13.79 3.05
CA ARG A 128 6.85 -12.42 2.83
C ARG A 128 5.87 -12.37 1.66
N LYS A 129 6.19 -13.07 0.57
CA LYS A 129 5.32 -13.10 -0.63
C LYS A 129 3.94 -13.65 -0.29
N GLU A 130 3.85 -14.81 0.38
CA GLU A 130 2.55 -15.40 0.71
C GLU A 130 1.73 -14.53 1.66
N ILE A 131 2.38 -13.93 2.66
CA ILE A 131 1.73 -13.02 3.60
C ILE A 131 1.20 -11.78 2.87
N LEU A 132 2.01 -11.16 2.00
CA LEU A 132 1.58 -9.99 1.21
C LEU A 132 0.44 -10.32 0.26
N ASP A 133 0.49 -11.47 -0.41
CA ASP A 133 -0.59 -11.93 -1.29
C ASP A 133 -1.88 -12.22 -0.49
N ALA A 134 -1.77 -12.81 0.71
CA ALA A 134 -2.90 -13.04 1.59
C ALA A 134 -3.49 -11.74 2.14
N ILE A 135 -2.65 -10.78 2.51
CA ILE A 135 -3.10 -9.45 2.95
C ILE A 135 -3.84 -8.78 1.80
N SER A 136 -3.24 -8.76 0.61
CA SER A 136 -3.83 -8.16 -0.58
C SER A 136 -5.16 -8.83 -0.94
N LYS A 137 -5.24 -10.15 -0.84
CA LYS A 137 -6.45 -10.90 -1.15
C LYS A 137 -7.55 -10.71 -0.11
N ASN A 138 -7.25 -10.60 1.18
CA ASN A 138 -8.29 -10.70 2.23
C ASN A 138 -8.60 -9.37 2.89
N TYR A 139 -7.61 -8.49 3.06
CA TYR A 139 -7.85 -7.13 3.52
C TYR A 139 -8.21 -6.18 2.37
N LEU A 140 -7.75 -6.47 1.14
CA LEU A 140 -7.96 -5.58 -0.02
C LEU A 140 -8.97 -6.11 -1.05
N LYS A 141 -9.74 -7.17 -0.74
CA LYS A 141 -10.82 -7.67 -1.62
C LYS A 141 -12.04 -6.75 -1.60
N SER A 142 -12.37 -6.24 -2.79
CA SER A 142 -13.34 -5.20 -3.07
C SER A 142 -14.80 -5.55 -2.70
N ASN A 143 -15.35 -4.94 -1.63
CA ASN A 143 -16.60 -4.15 -1.67
C ASN A 143 -16.97 -3.54 -0.30
N ILE A 144 -16.99 -2.19 -0.25
CA ILE A 144 -17.72 -1.27 0.66
C ILE A 144 -17.12 -1.01 2.05
N GLY A 145 -16.31 0.05 2.13
CA GLY A 145 -16.13 0.90 3.33
C GLY A 145 -14.75 0.85 3.99
N VAL A 146 -13.88 1.83 3.68
CA VAL A 146 -12.51 2.08 4.21
C VAL A 146 -11.40 1.25 3.54
N SER A 147 -11.17 1.34 2.22
CA SER A 147 -10.36 2.32 1.46
C SER A 147 -9.04 1.71 0.95
N GLU A 148 -9.08 1.21 -0.30
CA GLU A 148 -7.97 1.40 -1.25
C GLU A 148 -7.41 2.80 -1.03
N CYS A 149 -6.08 2.97 -1.03
CA CYS A 149 -5.40 4.26 -0.89
C CYS A 149 -6.29 5.38 -1.41
N ASP A 150 -6.95 6.11 -0.51
CA ASP A 150 -7.92 7.17 -0.83
C ASP A 150 -7.11 8.41 -1.24
N SER A 151 -6.13 8.18 -2.11
CA SER A 151 -5.18 9.14 -2.60
C SER A 151 -5.89 9.99 -3.64
N ILE A 152 -6.01 11.26 -3.30
CA ILE A 152 -6.39 12.31 -4.23
C ILE A 152 -5.09 12.95 -4.68
N LEU A 153 -4.88 13.02 -5.99
CA LEU A 153 -3.75 13.74 -6.54
C LEU A 153 -4.16 15.17 -6.85
N VAL A 154 -3.48 16.13 -6.25
CA VAL A 154 -3.63 17.57 -6.53
C VAL A 154 -2.47 18.01 -7.39
N VAL A 155 -2.76 18.53 -8.58
CA VAL A 155 -1.77 19.05 -9.53
C VAL A 155 -1.97 20.56 -9.63
N GLU A 156 -1.13 21.31 -8.94
CA GLU A 156 -1.26 22.77 -8.77
C GLU A 156 0.12 23.39 -8.53
N ASP A 157 0.49 24.36 -9.36
CA ASP A 157 1.78 25.03 -9.31
C ASP A 157 1.88 26.04 -8.15
N SER A 158 0.75 26.62 -7.72
CA SER A 158 0.69 27.43 -6.51
C SER A 158 0.72 26.57 -5.23
N THR A 159 1.87 26.57 -4.55
CA THR A 159 2.07 25.87 -3.27
C THR A 159 1.02 26.26 -2.21
N THR A 160 0.61 27.53 -2.18
CA THR A 160 -0.43 28.01 -1.27
C THR A 160 -1.78 27.37 -1.56
N VAL A 161 -2.21 27.35 -2.83
CA VAL A 161 -3.49 26.74 -3.23
C VAL A 161 -3.46 25.24 -3.00
N ALA A 162 -2.37 24.57 -3.39
CA ALA A 162 -2.16 23.15 -3.16
C ALA A 162 -2.27 22.79 -1.67
N THR A 163 -1.64 23.59 -0.79
CA THR A 163 -1.69 23.39 0.67
C THR A 163 -3.10 23.54 1.22
N VAL A 164 -3.87 24.54 0.77
CA VAL A 164 -5.26 24.72 1.20
C VAL A 164 -6.12 23.51 0.84
N ILE A 165 -5.98 23.00 -0.39
CA ILE A 165 -6.68 21.80 -0.87
C ILE A 165 -6.26 20.58 -0.06
N GLN A 166 -4.95 20.38 0.12
CA GLN A 166 -4.38 19.26 0.86
C GLN A 166 -4.91 19.22 2.30
N VAL A 167 -4.84 20.34 3.02
CA VAL A 167 -5.35 20.42 4.40
C VAL A 167 -6.85 20.17 4.47
N ALA A 168 -7.62 20.69 3.51
CA ALA A 168 -9.06 20.49 3.47
C ALA A 168 -9.44 19.02 3.29
N LEU A 169 -8.77 18.32 2.38
CA LEU A 169 -9.04 16.91 2.09
C LEU A 169 -8.46 15.96 3.13
N ALA A 170 -7.26 16.25 3.67
CA ALA A 170 -6.66 15.46 4.74
C ALA A 170 -7.53 15.46 6.02
N LYS A 171 -8.20 16.58 6.34
CA LYS A 171 -9.18 16.66 7.44
C LYS A 171 -10.36 15.72 7.28
N GLU A 172 -10.69 15.34 6.05
CA GLU A 172 -11.75 14.38 5.73
C GLU A 172 -11.24 12.93 5.68
N GLY A 173 -9.96 12.70 6.01
CA GLY A 173 -9.33 11.37 6.03
C GLY A 173 -8.75 10.93 4.69
N PHE A 174 -8.75 11.77 3.66
CA PHE A 174 -8.12 11.44 2.38
C PHE A 174 -6.59 11.48 2.48
N ASN A 175 -5.93 10.54 1.81
CA ASN A 175 -4.51 10.68 1.51
C ASN A 175 -4.38 11.68 0.35
N VAL A 176 -3.44 12.63 0.42
CA VAL A 176 -3.35 13.67 -0.63
C VAL A 176 -1.93 13.78 -1.14
N LEU A 177 -1.76 13.42 -2.41
CA LEU A 177 -0.53 13.57 -3.16
C LEU A 177 -0.55 14.94 -3.83
N VAL A 178 0.62 15.59 -3.93
CA VAL A 178 0.76 16.89 -4.57
C VAL A 178 1.80 16.81 -5.67
N ALA A 179 1.45 17.35 -6.83
CA ALA A 179 2.34 17.63 -7.95
C ALA A 179 2.26 19.13 -8.29
N HIS A 180 3.36 19.69 -8.78
CA HIS A 180 3.45 21.11 -9.09
C HIS A 180 3.38 21.44 -10.59
N ASP A 181 3.19 20.43 -11.43
CA ASP A 181 2.89 20.58 -12.86
C ASP A 181 2.31 19.28 -13.46
N GLY A 182 1.82 19.35 -14.69
CA GLY A 182 1.21 18.21 -15.36
C GLY A 182 2.15 17.01 -15.61
N LEU A 183 3.46 17.19 -15.79
CA LEU A 183 4.37 16.05 -15.98
C LEU A 183 4.58 15.26 -14.69
N GLU A 184 4.80 15.97 -13.58
CA GLU A 184 4.85 15.35 -12.26
C GLU A 184 3.51 14.68 -11.91
N GLY A 185 2.40 15.36 -12.20
CA GLY A 185 1.05 14.83 -12.03
C GLY A 185 0.84 13.53 -12.82
N LEU A 186 1.26 13.47 -14.08
CA LEU A 186 1.15 12.26 -14.90
C LEU A 186 1.99 11.11 -14.31
N LYS A 187 3.22 11.39 -13.86
CA LYS A 187 4.08 10.38 -13.25
C LYS A 187 3.44 9.77 -12.00
N LEU A 188 2.92 10.61 -11.11
CA LEU A 188 2.24 10.17 -9.89
C LEU A 188 0.92 9.46 -10.19
N ALA A 189 0.17 9.89 -11.20
CA ALA A 189 -1.05 9.20 -11.60
C ALA A 189 -0.78 7.76 -12.06
N ILE A 190 0.34 7.52 -12.75
CA ILE A 190 0.73 6.19 -13.21
C ILE A 190 1.23 5.31 -12.05
N SER A 191 2.06 5.86 -11.15
CA SER A 191 2.65 5.07 -10.06
C SER A 191 1.68 4.82 -8.91
N GLU A 192 0.91 5.84 -8.51
CA GLU A 192 0.08 5.80 -7.30
C GLU A 192 -1.39 5.48 -7.59
N ARG A 193 -1.84 5.61 -8.85
CA ARG A 193 -3.21 5.37 -9.30
C ARG A 193 -4.27 6.01 -8.38
N PRO A 194 -4.24 7.35 -8.24
CA PRO A 194 -5.15 8.07 -7.37
C PRO A 194 -6.60 7.86 -7.80
N ARG A 195 -7.50 7.94 -6.82
CA ARG A 195 -8.94 7.76 -7.07
C ARG A 195 -9.58 8.96 -7.75
N ILE A 196 -9.06 10.15 -7.50
CA ILE A 196 -9.44 11.41 -8.17
C ILE A 196 -8.17 12.22 -8.44
N ILE A 197 -8.11 12.87 -9.59
CA ILE A 197 -7.15 13.93 -9.87
C ILE A 197 -7.86 15.28 -9.81
N ILE A 198 -7.30 16.25 -9.11
CA ILE A 198 -7.69 17.65 -9.14
C ILE A 198 -6.54 18.40 -9.80
N THR A 199 -6.77 19.07 -10.93
CA THR A 199 -5.68 19.75 -11.67
C THR A 199 -6.03 21.20 -11.94
N ASP A 200 -5.05 22.10 -11.84
CA ASP A 200 -5.21 23.43 -12.41
C ASP A 200 -5.29 23.38 -13.94
N SER A 201 -6.13 24.26 -14.48
CA SER A 201 -6.32 24.52 -15.90
C SER A 201 -5.03 25.05 -16.56
N VAL A 202 -4.25 25.88 -15.86
CA VAL A 202 -3.06 26.54 -16.40
C VAL A 202 -1.87 26.24 -15.49
N MET A 203 -0.84 25.61 -16.03
CA MET A 203 0.37 25.25 -15.29
C MET A 203 1.58 25.31 -16.24
N PRO A 204 2.81 25.47 -15.71
CA PRO A 204 4.02 25.33 -16.51
C PRO A 204 4.19 23.91 -17.05
N ARG A 205 4.95 23.76 -18.15
CA ARG A 205 5.30 22.50 -18.84
C ARG A 205 4.13 21.74 -19.47
N MET A 206 3.14 21.36 -18.67
CA MET A 206 1.93 20.66 -19.09
C MET A 206 0.74 21.19 -18.29
N ASP A 207 -0.26 21.69 -19.02
CA ASP A 207 -1.49 22.23 -18.46
C ASP A 207 -2.50 21.13 -18.12
N GLY A 208 -3.62 21.49 -17.49
CA GLY A 208 -4.64 20.53 -17.06
C GLY A 208 -5.27 19.77 -18.22
N TYR A 209 -5.43 20.40 -19.38
CA TYR A 209 -5.95 19.77 -20.59
C TYR A 209 -4.98 18.73 -21.17
N GLY A 210 -3.69 19.06 -21.23
CA GLY A 210 -2.62 18.15 -21.62
C GLY A 210 -2.52 16.95 -20.68
N LEU A 211 -2.60 17.20 -19.37
CA LEU A 211 -2.63 16.14 -18.37
C LEU A 211 -3.84 15.22 -18.57
N LEU A 212 -5.06 15.76 -18.70
CA LEU A 212 -6.25 14.95 -18.92
C LEU A 212 -6.12 14.07 -20.17
N ARG A 213 -5.62 14.63 -21.28
CA ARG A 213 -5.37 13.87 -22.52
C ARG A 213 -4.41 12.70 -22.27
N ALA A 214 -3.31 12.93 -21.57
CA ALA A 214 -2.33 11.89 -21.26
C ALA A 214 -2.90 10.81 -20.33
N ILE A 215 -3.68 11.20 -19.32
CA ILE A 215 -4.38 10.29 -18.41
C ILE A 215 -5.36 9.40 -19.17
N LYS A 216 -6.15 9.97 -20.10
CA LYS A 216 -7.13 9.23 -20.90
C LYS A 216 -6.49 8.36 -22.00
N ALA A 217 -5.31 8.70 -22.47
CA ALA A 217 -4.58 7.92 -23.48
C ALA A 217 -3.96 6.63 -22.92
N ASN A 218 -3.77 6.51 -21.61
CA ASN A 218 -3.17 5.34 -20.98
C ASN A 218 -4.25 4.45 -20.32
N PRO A 219 -4.40 3.17 -20.74
CA PRO A 219 -5.42 2.26 -20.19
C PRO A 219 -5.37 2.08 -18.67
N MET A 220 -4.20 2.23 -18.05
CA MET A 220 -4.03 2.08 -16.60
C MET A 220 -4.54 3.28 -15.80
N THR A 221 -4.73 4.43 -16.44
CA THR A 221 -5.15 5.69 -15.81
C THR A 221 -6.43 6.27 -16.43
N ALA A 222 -6.92 5.69 -17.53
CA ALA A 222 -8.02 6.25 -18.31
C ALA A 222 -9.33 6.38 -17.52
N ASP A 223 -9.55 5.50 -16.54
CA ASP A 223 -10.74 5.51 -15.70
C ASP A 223 -10.67 6.50 -14.53
N ILE A 224 -9.51 7.13 -14.30
CA ILE A 224 -9.35 8.08 -13.21
C ILE A 224 -10.17 9.35 -13.54
N PRO A 225 -11.15 9.74 -12.70
CA PRO A 225 -11.88 10.99 -12.85
C PRO A 225 -10.98 12.19 -12.57
N VAL A 226 -11.10 13.22 -13.40
CA VAL A 226 -10.30 14.45 -13.29
C VAL A 226 -11.23 15.65 -13.10
N ILE A 227 -11.01 16.39 -12.01
CA ILE A 227 -11.71 17.63 -11.67
C ILE A 227 -10.80 18.81 -12.03
N MET A 228 -11.32 19.79 -12.76
CA MET A 228 -10.56 20.98 -13.13
C MET A 228 -10.68 22.08 -12.06
N LEU A 229 -9.56 22.68 -11.67
CA LEU A 229 -9.50 23.97 -10.99
C LEU A 229 -9.26 25.06 -12.04
N THR A 230 -10.00 26.17 -11.97
CA THR A 230 -9.86 27.22 -12.99
C THR A 230 -10.17 28.60 -12.45
N SER A 231 -9.43 29.61 -12.89
CA SER A 231 -9.78 31.02 -12.68
C SER A 231 -10.83 31.52 -13.69
N LYS A 232 -11.03 30.80 -14.80
CA LYS A 232 -12.04 31.08 -15.82
C LYS A 232 -13.29 30.25 -15.53
N ALA A 233 -14.35 30.92 -15.09
CA ALA A 233 -15.56 30.29 -14.59
C ALA A 233 -16.84 30.83 -15.25
N SER A 234 -16.74 31.25 -16.52
CA SER A 234 -17.94 31.55 -17.31
C SER A 234 -18.67 30.23 -17.65
N THR A 235 -19.97 30.32 -17.91
CA THR A 235 -20.78 29.16 -18.33
C THR A 235 -20.20 28.48 -19.57
N GLU A 236 -19.62 29.27 -20.48
CA GLU A 236 -18.99 28.77 -21.71
C GLU A 236 -17.69 28.01 -21.43
N ASP A 237 -16.89 28.47 -20.46
CA ASP A 237 -15.66 27.77 -20.05
C ASP A 237 -15.97 26.46 -19.33
N GLU A 238 -17.01 26.47 -18.48
CA GLU A 238 -17.50 25.27 -17.81
C GLU A 238 -17.96 24.22 -18.82
N GLN A 239 -18.78 24.61 -19.79
CA GLN A 239 -19.26 23.72 -20.84
C GLN A 239 -18.09 23.10 -21.62
N LYS A 240 -17.12 23.92 -22.05
CA LYS A 240 -15.94 23.44 -22.80
C LYS A 240 -15.12 22.42 -22.00
N ALA A 241 -14.95 22.63 -20.70
CA ALA A 241 -14.21 21.70 -19.85
C ALA A 241 -14.92 20.34 -19.73
N LEU A 242 -16.23 20.35 -19.54
CA LEU A 242 -17.02 19.12 -19.46
C LEU A 242 -17.03 18.37 -20.80
N GLU A 243 -17.19 19.07 -21.92
CA GLU A 243 -17.11 18.49 -23.27
C GLU A 243 -15.72 17.89 -23.58
N PHE A 244 -14.66 18.46 -23.02
CA PHE A 244 -13.30 17.95 -23.16
C PHE A 244 -13.07 16.66 -22.33
N GLY A 245 -13.92 16.37 -21.34
CA GLY A 245 -13.90 15.13 -20.57
C GLY A 245 -13.50 15.27 -19.09
N PHE A 246 -13.46 16.49 -18.55
CA PHE A 246 -13.41 16.68 -17.10
C PHE A 246 -14.76 16.26 -16.48
N ILE A 247 -14.73 15.62 -15.31
CA ILE A 247 -15.97 15.12 -14.67
C ILE A 247 -16.70 16.21 -13.86
N ASP A 248 -15.96 17.20 -13.38
CA ASP A 248 -16.46 18.32 -12.59
C ASP A 248 -15.44 19.47 -12.66
N PHE A 249 -15.82 20.63 -12.15
CA PHE A 249 -15.00 21.83 -12.16
C PHE A 249 -15.16 22.63 -10.86
N ILE A 250 -14.12 23.36 -10.49
CA ILE A 250 -14.08 24.20 -9.29
C ILE A 250 -13.42 25.54 -9.64
N PRO A 251 -14.16 26.66 -9.54
CA PRO A 251 -13.63 27.98 -9.78
C PRO A 251 -12.73 28.42 -8.62
N LYS A 252 -11.67 29.15 -8.96
CA LYS A 252 -10.84 29.91 -8.01
C LYS A 252 -11.56 31.24 -7.68
N PRO A 253 -11.44 31.78 -6.45
CA PRO A 253 -10.62 31.30 -5.34
C PRO A 253 -11.18 30.01 -4.71
N VAL A 254 -10.27 29.10 -4.35
CA VAL A 254 -10.64 27.79 -3.79
C VAL A 254 -11.27 27.96 -2.42
N GLN A 255 -12.46 27.38 -2.25
CA GLN A 255 -13.12 27.28 -0.95
C GLN A 255 -13.02 25.83 -0.44
N PRO A 256 -12.42 25.58 0.74
CA PRO A 256 -12.20 24.23 1.27
C PRO A 256 -13.45 23.33 1.23
N MET A 257 -14.60 23.84 1.68
CA MET A 257 -15.85 23.08 1.69
C MET A 257 -16.32 22.70 0.28
N ARG A 258 -16.06 23.55 -0.73
CA ARG A 258 -16.43 23.27 -2.12
C ARG A 258 -15.56 22.17 -2.72
N ILE A 259 -14.26 22.14 -2.39
CA ILE A 259 -13.38 21.03 -2.77
C ILE A 259 -13.93 19.72 -2.22
N VAL A 260 -14.17 19.67 -0.92
CA VAL A 260 -14.62 18.46 -0.22
C VAL A 260 -15.94 17.94 -0.80
N SER A 261 -16.92 18.83 -1.02
CA SER A 261 -18.22 18.42 -1.55
C SER A 261 -18.13 17.89 -2.99
N ARG A 262 -17.30 18.51 -3.84
CA ARG A 262 -17.11 18.09 -5.24
C ARG A 262 -16.38 16.75 -5.32
N VAL A 263 -15.34 16.56 -4.52
CA VAL A 263 -14.65 15.28 -4.38
C VAL A 263 -15.61 14.19 -3.94
N LYS A 264 -16.35 14.39 -2.84
CA LYS A 264 -17.33 13.39 -2.34
C LYS A 264 -18.38 13.05 -3.38
N ARG A 265 -18.92 14.04 -4.09
CA ARG A 265 -19.88 13.83 -5.20
C ARG A 265 -19.28 12.95 -6.30
N VAL A 266 -18.05 13.22 -6.74
CA VAL A 266 -17.39 12.41 -7.77
C VAL A 266 -17.08 10.99 -7.27
N MET A 267 -16.68 10.85 -6.00
CA MET A 267 -16.48 9.56 -5.36
C MET A 267 -17.76 8.70 -5.36
N GLU A 268 -18.92 9.31 -5.05
CA GLU A 268 -20.23 8.65 -5.07
C GLU A 268 -20.64 8.25 -6.49
N LEU A 269 -20.48 9.14 -7.47
CA LEU A 269 -20.81 8.87 -8.87
C LEU A 269 -20.00 7.68 -9.40
N THR A 270 -18.69 7.67 -9.17
CA THR A 270 -17.79 6.61 -9.65
C THR A 270 -17.99 5.28 -8.93
N GLN A 271 -18.44 5.27 -7.68
CA GLN A 271 -18.85 4.03 -6.99
C GLN A 271 -20.12 3.43 -7.59
N LYS A 272 -21.08 4.27 -8.00
CA LYS A 272 -22.37 3.81 -8.54
C LYS A 272 -22.25 3.12 -9.89
N TYR A 273 -21.29 3.50 -10.73
CA TYR A 273 -21.05 2.89 -12.04
C TYR A 273 -20.08 1.70 -12.04
N ARG A 274 -19.53 1.33 -10.88
CA ARG A 274 -18.70 0.12 -10.70
C ARG A 274 -19.51 -1.09 -10.19
N ARG A 275 -20.81 -0.93 -9.92
CA ARG A 275 -21.75 -2.00 -9.58
C ARG A 275 -22.60 -2.35 -10.79
#